data_AF-A0A6B3W912-F1
#
_entry.id   AF-A0A6B3W912-F1
#
_cell.length_a   1.000
_cell.length_b   1.000
_cell.length_c   1.000
_cell.angle_alpha   90.00
_cell.angle_beta   90.00
_cell.angle_gamma   90.00
#
_symmetry.space_group_name_H-M   'P 1'
#
loop_
_entity.id
_entity.type
_entity.pdbx_description
1 polymer ?
#
loop_
_entity_poly.entity_id
_entity_poly.type
_entity_poly.pdbx_seq_one_letter_code
_entity_poly.pdbx_strand_id
1 'polypeptide(L)'
;MILLLTSGVCAPVFAGSFSFADLLQEPATITHPSGYIGEGGKVTVSVCIDPESESRVELAIAIQNSIQHWNRLEPSLGNSQMSPESGVPADHVDAESVLLHEIGHCIGLAHPNLASESGLSGDKRRFARAIPGSGPDNGYTLHAGSDGVIATVDDERGDDVNLHWFRKSNNNPFSIADVVDASTYSVDVADLPAGHAYPAVAGKQVSSSLGLTPAEAVMHQGIYYGEKRTGLGHDDVAMARLAMAGTDRVHDTENSYELEISYEGVGSNCDITVWMGGHSFAQCSVSGSPIAPNHWQVSGATIKMAPTSHINWHFNDTVETDEPVDNEAGRIFGSSFDGSN
;
A
#
# COMPACT_ATOMS: atom_id res chain seq x y z
N MET A 1 -3.35 -18.26 47.60
CA MET A 1 -3.43 -18.65 46.18
C MET A 1 -3.53 -17.36 45.38
N ILE A 2 -2.44 -16.94 44.74
CA ILE A 2 -2.39 -15.66 44.00
C ILE A 2 -2.76 -15.97 42.55
N LEU A 3 -3.79 -15.28 42.05
CA LEU A 3 -4.24 -15.38 40.66
C LEU A 3 -3.37 -14.43 39.82
N LEU A 4 -2.41 -14.94 39.06
CA LEU A 4 -1.74 -14.13 38.04
C LEU A 4 -2.69 -13.97 36.85
N LEU A 5 -3.14 -12.74 36.59
CA LEU A 5 -3.58 -12.37 35.25
C LEU A 5 -2.34 -12.12 34.39
N THR A 6 -2.08 -13.01 33.44
CA THR A 6 -1.18 -12.71 32.32
C THR A 6 -1.98 -11.96 31.25
N SER A 7 -1.97 -10.64 31.33
CA SER A 7 -2.43 -9.77 30.24
C SER A 7 -1.47 -9.93 29.05
N GLY A 8 -1.85 -10.74 28.07
CA GLY A 8 -1.12 -10.85 26.81
C GLY A 8 -1.24 -9.54 26.02
N VAL A 9 -0.11 -8.87 25.78
CA VAL A 9 -0.06 -7.73 24.87
C VAL A 9 -0.14 -8.29 23.45
N CYS A 10 -1.24 -8.01 22.75
CA CYS A 10 -1.39 -8.43 21.36
C CYS A 10 -0.56 -7.46 20.49
N ALA A 11 0.47 -7.98 19.82
CA ALA A 11 1.39 -7.17 19.02
C ALA A 11 0.94 -7.10 17.55
N PRO A 12 1.14 -5.97 16.85
CA PRO A 12 0.54 -5.73 15.54
C PRO A 12 1.41 -6.28 14.34
N VAL A 13 0.88 -6.57 13.11
CA VAL A 13 1.61 -6.76 11.80
C VAL A 13 0.89 -6.90 10.41
N PHE A 14 1.47 -6.19 9.43
CA PHE A 14 1.09 -6.04 8.02
C PHE A 14 1.31 -7.21 7.04
N ALA A 15 0.82 -6.97 5.83
CA ALA A 15 0.87 -7.76 4.63
C ALA A 15 0.89 -6.85 3.35
N GLY A 16 0.90 -7.39 2.13
CA GLY A 16 0.78 -6.62 0.86
C GLY A 16 1.48 -7.23 -0.36
N SER A 17 1.43 -6.56 -1.53
CA SER A 17 2.01 -7.07 -2.80
C SER A 17 2.84 -6.04 -3.57
N PHE A 18 3.73 -6.52 -4.45
CA PHE A 18 4.58 -5.71 -5.32
C PHE A 18 4.21 -5.85 -6.80
N SER A 19 4.44 -4.78 -7.56
CA SER A 19 4.36 -4.78 -9.03
C SER A 19 5.33 -5.79 -9.64
N PHE A 20 5.03 -6.25 -10.86
CA PHE A 20 5.77 -7.27 -11.64
C PHE A 20 5.77 -8.70 -11.07
N ALA A 21 5.44 -8.95 -9.80
CA ALA A 21 5.50 -10.29 -9.20
C ALA A 21 4.62 -11.34 -9.93
N ASP A 22 3.45 -10.92 -10.41
CA ASP A 22 2.52 -11.72 -11.20
C ASP A 22 2.98 -11.93 -12.65
N LEU A 23 3.45 -10.87 -13.31
CA LEU A 23 3.98 -10.88 -14.68
C LEU A 23 5.19 -11.82 -14.80
N LEU A 24 6.04 -11.83 -13.78
CA LEU A 24 7.23 -12.68 -13.70
C LEU A 24 6.93 -14.10 -13.19
N GLN A 25 5.77 -14.29 -12.55
CA GLN A 25 5.41 -15.51 -11.81
C GLN A 25 6.40 -15.86 -10.68
N GLU A 26 6.95 -14.83 -10.04
CA GLU A 26 7.98 -14.95 -8.99
C GLU A 26 7.50 -14.29 -7.69
N PRO A 27 6.89 -15.04 -6.75
CA PRO A 27 6.31 -14.52 -5.50
C PRO A 27 7.25 -13.67 -4.67
N ALA A 28 8.53 -14.05 -4.65
CA ALA A 28 9.57 -13.37 -3.90
C ALA A 28 10.01 -12.03 -4.51
N THR A 29 9.37 -11.56 -5.59
CA THR A 29 9.67 -10.27 -6.23
C THR A 29 9.34 -9.11 -5.29
N ILE A 30 10.30 -8.20 -5.15
CA ILE A 30 10.13 -6.90 -4.52
C ILE A 30 10.43 -5.84 -5.58
N THR A 31 9.54 -4.86 -5.72
CA THR A 31 9.69 -3.76 -6.67
C THR A 31 9.92 -2.47 -5.90
N HIS A 32 11.01 -1.79 -6.26
CA HIS A 32 11.51 -0.58 -5.67
C HIS A 32 11.14 0.64 -6.52
N PRO A 33 11.06 1.85 -5.93
CA PRO A 33 10.91 3.10 -6.66
C PRO A 33 12.09 3.37 -7.60
N SER A 34 11.92 4.36 -8.47
CA SER A 34 13.01 4.85 -9.31
C SER A 34 14.14 5.43 -8.46
N GLY A 35 15.36 5.37 -8.99
CA GLY A 35 16.57 5.81 -8.29
C GLY A 35 17.21 4.77 -7.37
N TYR A 36 16.48 3.75 -6.90
CA TYR A 36 17.09 2.66 -6.12
C TYR A 36 17.81 1.64 -7.01
N ILE A 37 19.14 1.67 -6.99
CA ILE A 37 20.01 0.82 -7.81
C ILE A 37 20.56 -0.42 -7.08
N GLY A 38 20.06 -0.71 -5.88
CA GLY A 38 20.59 -1.78 -5.00
C GLY A 38 21.58 -1.29 -3.93
N GLU A 39 21.98 -0.02 -3.97
CA GLU A 39 22.80 0.63 -2.94
C GLU A 39 21.90 1.43 -1.99
N GLY A 40 22.20 1.39 -0.68
CA GLY A 40 21.43 2.08 0.34
C GLY A 40 21.64 3.60 0.39
N GLY A 41 20.99 4.26 1.35
CA GLY A 41 21.01 5.71 1.53
C GLY A 41 19.65 6.36 1.24
N LYS A 42 19.62 7.50 0.54
CA LYS A 42 18.37 8.23 0.26
C LYS A 42 17.95 8.07 -1.20
N VAL A 43 16.71 7.64 -1.42
CA VAL A 43 16.08 7.52 -2.74
C VAL A 43 14.99 8.58 -2.84
N THR A 44 15.22 9.60 -3.67
CA THR A 44 14.24 10.67 -3.93
C THR A 44 13.48 10.40 -5.22
N VAL A 45 12.15 10.39 -5.17
CA VAL A 45 11.24 10.23 -6.31
C VAL A 45 10.52 11.54 -6.57
N SER A 46 10.70 12.11 -7.76
CA SER A 46 10.07 13.36 -8.15
C SER A 46 8.68 13.16 -8.78
N VAL A 47 7.71 13.98 -8.39
CA VAL A 47 6.35 14.00 -8.93
C VAL A 47 6.04 15.36 -9.53
N CYS A 48 5.54 15.40 -10.77
CA CYS A 48 4.99 16.62 -11.34
C CYS A 48 3.72 16.37 -12.16
N ILE A 49 2.98 17.45 -12.39
CA ILE A 49 1.78 17.46 -13.24
C ILE A 49 2.21 17.75 -14.68
N ASP A 50 1.69 16.96 -15.61
CA ASP A 50 1.93 17.15 -17.03
C ASP A 50 1.45 18.55 -17.51
N PRO A 51 2.23 19.28 -18.34
CA PRO A 51 1.84 20.60 -18.83
C PRO A 51 0.48 20.65 -19.55
N GLU A 52 0.04 19.54 -20.17
CA GLU A 52 -1.23 19.40 -20.89
C GLU A 52 -2.37 18.84 -20.02
N SER A 53 -2.13 18.55 -18.74
CA SER A 53 -3.18 18.13 -17.79
C SER A 53 -4.23 19.24 -17.57
N GLU A 54 -5.49 18.85 -17.43
CA GLU A 54 -6.49 19.72 -16.80
C GLU A 54 -6.30 19.80 -15.27
N SER A 55 -7.08 20.66 -14.60
CA SER A 55 -7.20 20.74 -13.13
C SER A 55 -5.88 20.84 -12.35
N ARG A 56 -4.86 21.48 -12.93
CA ARG A 56 -3.48 21.46 -12.42
C ARG A 56 -3.29 22.15 -11.07
N VAL A 57 -4.18 23.06 -10.68
CA VAL A 57 -4.10 23.76 -9.38
C VAL A 57 -4.66 22.85 -8.30
N GLU A 58 -5.79 22.21 -8.59
CA GLU A 58 -6.52 21.30 -7.72
C GLU A 58 -5.73 19.99 -7.51
N LEU A 59 -5.12 19.47 -8.59
CA LEU A 59 -4.20 18.32 -8.55
C LEU A 59 -2.94 18.60 -7.72
N ALA A 60 -2.42 19.83 -7.70
CA ALA A 60 -1.21 20.15 -6.94
C ALA A 60 -1.42 19.87 -5.44
N ILE A 61 -2.55 20.31 -4.89
CA ILE A 61 -2.93 20.09 -3.49
C ILE A 61 -3.04 18.59 -3.20
N ALA A 62 -3.82 17.87 -4.02
CA ALA A 62 -4.05 16.44 -3.85
C ALA A 62 -2.75 15.60 -3.96
N ILE A 63 -1.83 15.98 -4.85
CA ILE A 63 -0.49 15.37 -4.96
C ILE A 63 0.34 15.67 -3.72
N GLN A 64 0.39 16.92 -3.26
CA GLN A 64 1.16 17.31 -2.08
C GLN A 64 0.69 16.58 -0.81
N ASN A 65 -0.62 16.45 -0.61
CA ASN A 65 -1.19 15.71 0.53
C ASN A 65 -0.88 14.21 0.43
N SER A 66 -1.02 13.62 -0.77
CA SER A 66 -0.68 12.22 -1.02
C SER A 66 0.80 11.93 -0.73
N ILE A 67 1.70 12.83 -1.15
CA ILE A 67 3.14 12.77 -0.89
C ILE A 67 3.44 12.82 0.61
N GLN A 68 2.74 13.64 1.39
CA GLN A 68 2.97 13.71 2.84
C GLN A 68 2.67 12.39 3.54
N HIS A 69 1.59 11.69 3.18
CA HIS A 69 1.30 10.37 3.74
C HIS A 69 2.41 9.35 3.41
N TRP A 70 2.89 9.33 2.17
CA TRP A 70 4.00 8.46 1.75
C TRP A 70 5.34 8.83 2.38
N ASN A 71 5.61 10.11 2.65
CA ASN A 71 6.83 10.54 3.35
C ASN A 71 6.76 10.31 4.87
N ARG A 72 5.56 10.38 5.47
CA ARG A 72 5.35 10.08 6.90
C ARG A 72 5.51 8.58 7.20
N LEU A 73 5.07 7.71 6.28
CA LEU A 73 4.99 6.24 6.49
C LEU A 73 4.33 5.87 7.82
N GLU A 74 3.30 6.63 8.21
CA GLU A 74 2.53 6.45 9.43
C GLU A 74 1.27 5.63 9.12
N PRO A 75 1.15 4.40 9.66
CA PRO A 75 0.00 3.55 9.41
C PRO A 75 -1.17 3.94 10.31
N SER A 76 -2.39 3.85 9.78
CA SER A 76 -3.60 4.32 10.49
C SER A 76 -4.77 3.33 10.44
N LEU A 77 -5.59 3.35 11.50
CA LEU A 77 -6.92 2.72 11.55
C LEU A 77 -7.96 3.83 11.45
N GLY A 78 -9.15 3.53 10.92
CA GLY A 78 -10.13 4.59 10.61
C GLY A 78 -9.78 5.39 9.35
N ASN A 79 -8.87 4.87 8.51
CA ASN A 79 -8.41 5.53 7.30
C ASN A 79 -9.40 5.42 6.12
N SER A 80 -10.49 4.66 6.24
CA SER A 80 -11.57 4.59 5.24
C SER A 80 -12.84 5.24 5.79
N GLN A 81 -13.17 6.43 5.27
CA GLN A 81 -14.34 7.20 5.72
C GLN A 81 -15.34 7.36 4.57
N MET A 82 -16.64 7.23 4.85
CA MET A 82 -17.71 7.42 3.86
C MET A 82 -18.41 8.77 4.07
N SER A 83 -19.16 9.21 3.07
CA SER A 83 -20.04 10.39 3.16
C SER A 83 -21.20 10.12 4.13
N PRO A 84 -21.58 11.08 5.00
CA PRO A 84 -21.08 12.45 5.07
C PRO A 84 -19.79 12.66 5.89
N GLU A 85 -19.34 11.67 6.67
CA GLU A 85 -18.21 11.81 7.61
C GLU A 85 -16.89 12.17 6.93
N SER A 86 -16.66 11.68 5.71
CA SER A 86 -15.48 11.93 4.89
C SER A 86 -15.33 13.37 4.38
N GLY A 87 -16.39 14.19 4.45
CA GLY A 87 -16.48 15.50 3.78
C GLY A 87 -16.68 15.43 2.25
N VAL A 88 -16.47 14.26 1.64
CA VAL A 88 -16.64 14.03 0.20
C VAL A 88 -18.15 13.87 -0.10
N PRO A 89 -18.72 14.57 -1.09
CA PRO A 89 -20.10 14.36 -1.51
C PRO A 89 -20.35 12.92 -1.98
N ALA A 90 -21.53 12.36 -1.64
CA ALA A 90 -21.87 10.96 -1.91
C ALA A 90 -21.94 10.56 -3.41
N ASP A 91 -21.88 11.52 -4.32
CA ASP A 91 -21.87 11.37 -5.78
C ASP A 91 -20.53 11.84 -6.42
N HIS A 92 -19.50 12.09 -5.60
CA HIS A 92 -18.16 12.48 -6.02
C HIS A 92 -17.11 11.43 -5.64
N VAL A 93 -15.96 11.45 -6.32
CA VAL A 93 -14.78 10.64 -6.01
C VAL A 93 -13.66 11.56 -5.52
N ASP A 94 -13.05 11.25 -4.38
CA ASP A 94 -11.92 12.03 -3.87
C ASP A 94 -10.65 11.80 -4.72
N ALA A 95 -10.16 12.86 -5.35
CA ALA A 95 -8.99 12.81 -6.22
C ALA A 95 -7.69 12.53 -5.45
N GLU A 96 -7.60 12.98 -4.20
CA GLU A 96 -6.45 12.77 -3.31
C GLU A 96 -6.31 11.30 -2.91
N SER A 97 -7.40 10.65 -2.49
CA SER A 97 -7.44 9.21 -2.21
C SER A 97 -7.02 8.36 -3.43
N VAL A 98 -7.40 8.78 -4.64
CA VAL A 98 -6.96 8.13 -5.88
C VAL A 98 -5.47 8.39 -6.13
N LEU A 99 -4.98 9.62 -5.97
CA LEU A 99 -3.56 9.92 -6.15
C LEU A 99 -2.67 9.21 -5.12
N LEU A 100 -3.13 9.06 -3.87
CA LEU A 100 -2.44 8.30 -2.83
C LEU A 100 -2.26 6.83 -3.25
N HIS A 101 -3.29 6.21 -3.81
CA HIS A 101 -3.26 4.86 -4.39
C HIS A 101 -2.33 4.76 -5.60
N GLU A 102 -2.49 5.63 -6.59
CA GLU A 102 -1.71 5.56 -7.83
C GLU A 102 -0.23 5.90 -7.63
N ILE A 103 0.12 6.77 -6.68
CA ILE A 103 1.52 6.99 -6.26
C ILE A 103 2.09 5.70 -5.65
N GLY A 104 1.32 4.98 -4.84
CA GLY A 104 1.71 3.67 -4.29
C GLY A 104 2.07 2.64 -5.37
N HIS A 105 1.28 2.57 -6.45
CA HIS A 105 1.65 1.80 -7.64
C HIS A 105 2.94 2.30 -8.29
N CYS A 106 3.08 3.61 -8.47
CA CYS A 106 4.24 4.22 -9.11
C CYS A 106 5.56 4.06 -8.33
N ILE A 107 5.52 3.85 -7.01
CA ILE A 107 6.71 3.52 -6.19
C ILE A 107 6.95 2.00 -6.06
N GLY A 108 6.15 1.17 -6.73
CA GLY A 108 6.40 -0.28 -6.88
C GLY A 108 5.38 -1.22 -6.24
N LEU A 109 4.34 -0.72 -5.57
CA LEU A 109 3.34 -1.57 -4.92
C LEU A 109 2.32 -2.13 -5.94
N ALA A 110 1.61 -3.19 -5.55
CA ALA A 110 0.49 -3.77 -6.29
C ALA A 110 -0.73 -3.95 -5.37
N HIS A 111 -1.88 -4.24 -5.96
CA HIS A 111 -3.07 -4.57 -5.17
C HIS A 111 -2.80 -5.81 -4.31
N PRO A 112 -3.07 -5.78 -2.99
CA PRO A 112 -2.92 -6.94 -2.09
C PRO A 112 -3.99 -8.01 -2.33
N ASN A 113 -5.08 -7.63 -3.00
CA ASN A 113 -6.14 -8.52 -3.46
C ASN A 113 -6.02 -8.85 -4.96
N LEU A 114 -6.71 -9.89 -5.43
CA LEU A 114 -6.73 -10.33 -6.83
C LEU A 114 -7.23 -9.27 -7.81
N ALA A 115 -8.03 -8.32 -7.34
CA ALA A 115 -8.35 -7.09 -8.04
C ALA A 115 -8.89 -7.33 -9.48
N SER A 116 -8.83 -6.35 -10.37
CA SER A 116 -9.44 -6.42 -11.71
C SER A 116 -8.55 -7.10 -12.74
N GLU A 117 -7.23 -7.03 -12.55
CA GLU A 117 -6.22 -7.66 -13.38
C GLU A 117 -6.27 -9.19 -13.38
N SER A 118 -6.82 -9.82 -12.32
CA SER A 118 -7.09 -11.27 -12.29
C SER A 118 -8.11 -11.74 -13.34
N GLY A 119 -8.84 -10.82 -13.99
CA GLY A 119 -9.94 -11.15 -14.91
C GLY A 119 -11.21 -11.67 -14.22
N LEU A 120 -11.21 -11.75 -12.88
CA LEU A 120 -12.36 -12.14 -12.07
C LEU A 120 -13.40 -11.01 -11.99
N SER A 121 -14.55 -11.29 -11.38
CA SER A 121 -15.64 -10.32 -11.18
C SER A 121 -16.29 -10.46 -9.80
N GLY A 122 -16.93 -9.37 -9.34
CA GLY A 122 -17.59 -9.31 -8.03
C GLY A 122 -16.63 -9.58 -6.86
N ASP A 123 -17.14 -10.23 -5.83
CA ASP A 123 -16.43 -10.47 -4.56
C ASP A 123 -15.17 -11.35 -4.73
N LYS A 124 -15.07 -12.13 -5.82
CA LYS A 124 -13.87 -12.94 -6.14
C LYS A 124 -12.59 -12.10 -6.29
N ARG A 125 -12.72 -10.80 -6.54
CA ARG A 125 -11.60 -9.86 -6.58
C ARG A 125 -11.01 -9.53 -5.20
N ARG A 126 -11.70 -9.83 -4.09
CA ARG A 126 -11.24 -9.46 -2.73
C ARG A 126 -10.24 -10.43 -2.12
N PHE A 127 -10.24 -11.70 -2.56
CA PHE A 127 -9.25 -12.70 -2.12
C PHE A 127 -7.81 -12.21 -2.29
N ALA A 128 -6.90 -12.63 -1.41
CA ALA A 128 -5.49 -12.27 -1.46
C ALA A 128 -4.83 -12.57 -2.82
N ARG A 129 -3.95 -11.66 -3.27
CA ARG A 129 -3.29 -11.73 -4.58
C ARG A 129 -2.51 -13.03 -4.73
N ALA A 130 -2.69 -13.70 -5.86
CA ALA A 130 -2.04 -14.95 -6.19
C ALA A 130 -1.85 -15.10 -7.70
N ILE A 131 -0.99 -16.05 -8.09
CA ILE A 131 -0.98 -16.66 -9.43
C ILE A 131 -2.01 -17.80 -9.40
N PRO A 132 -2.88 -17.95 -10.41
CA PRO A 132 -3.87 -19.04 -10.43
C PRO A 132 -3.19 -20.41 -10.54
N GLY A 133 -3.68 -21.36 -9.75
CA GLY A 133 -3.33 -22.77 -9.86
C GLY A 133 -4.16 -23.51 -10.91
N SER A 134 -4.82 -24.59 -10.50
CA SER A 134 -5.67 -25.46 -11.34
C SER A 134 -7.16 -25.42 -10.99
N GLY A 135 -7.57 -24.40 -10.21
CA GLY A 135 -8.94 -24.23 -9.72
C GLY A 135 -9.98 -23.83 -10.78
N PRO A 136 -11.28 -23.89 -10.43
CA PRO A 136 -12.38 -23.72 -11.38
C PRO A 136 -12.59 -22.27 -11.86
N ASP A 137 -12.12 -21.27 -11.12
CA ASP A 137 -12.37 -19.86 -11.39
C ASP A 137 -11.22 -19.24 -12.19
N ASN A 138 -11.17 -19.51 -13.50
CA ASN A 138 -10.05 -19.11 -14.37
C ASN A 138 -8.68 -19.64 -13.89
N GLY A 139 -8.65 -20.80 -13.21
CA GLY A 139 -7.46 -21.37 -12.57
C GLY A 139 -7.34 -21.08 -11.08
N TYR A 140 -8.11 -20.12 -10.53
CA TYR A 140 -8.08 -19.85 -9.10
C TYR A 140 -8.96 -20.82 -8.30
N THR A 141 -8.51 -21.18 -7.09
CA THR A 141 -9.32 -21.82 -6.06
C THR A 141 -9.75 -20.77 -5.04
N LEU A 142 -11.05 -20.43 -5.02
CA LEU A 142 -11.58 -19.28 -4.29
C LEU A 142 -12.74 -19.67 -3.38
N HIS A 143 -12.41 -20.15 -2.19
CA HIS A 143 -13.39 -20.50 -1.17
C HIS A 143 -13.12 -19.71 0.11
N ALA A 144 -14.11 -18.91 0.52
CA ALA A 144 -14.15 -18.33 1.86
C ALA A 144 -14.13 -19.45 2.89
N GLY A 145 -13.42 -19.22 3.99
CA GLY A 145 -13.21 -20.21 5.04
C GLY A 145 -14.45 -20.56 5.87
N SER A 146 -14.22 -21.11 7.05
CA SER A 146 -15.27 -21.44 8.01
C SER A 146 -15.96 -20.20 8.60
N ASP A 147 -15.30 -19.04 8.58
CA ASP A 147 -15.91 -17.78 9.01
C ASP A 147 -16.86 -17.15 7.95
N GLY A 148 -16.77 -17.60 6.69
CA GLY A 148 -17.56 -17.09 5.56
C GLY A 148 -17.18 -15.68 5.10
N VAL A 149 -16.05 -15.14 5.57
CA VAL A 149 -15.44 -13.88 5.13
C VAL A 149 -14.42 -14.21 4.04
N ILE A 150 -14.15 -13.25 3.16
CA ILE A 150 -13.15 -13.37 2.08
C ILE A 150 -11.90 -12.59 2.49
N ALA A 151 -10.73 -13.12 2.15
CA ALA A 151 -9.42 -12.59 2.49
C ALA A 151 -9.10 -12.59 3.99
N THR A 152 -9.65 -13.59 4.69
CA THR A 152 -9.35 -13.95 6.08
C THR A 152 -8.37 -15.12 6.15
N VAL A 153 -7.90 -15.43 7.36
CA VAL A 153 -6.80 -16.35 7.60
C VAL A 153 -7.12 -17.81 7.26
N ASP A 154 -8.39 -18.17 7.10
CA ASP A 154 -8.90 -19.52 6.82
C ASP A 154 -9.45 -19.69 5.39
N ASP A 155 -9.21 -18.73 4.48
CA ASP A 155 -9.48 -18.88 3.04
C ASP A 155 -8.84 -20.16 2.48
N GLU A 156 -9.64 -20.99 1.80
CA GLU A 156 -9.15 -22.21 1.14
C GLU A 156 -8.75 -21.90 -0.31
N ARG A 157 -7.44 -21.91 -0.57
CA ARG A 157 -6.83 -21.44 -1.83
C ARG A 157 -6.16 -22.51 -2.68
N GLY A 158 -6.28 -23.78 -2.31
CA GLY A 158 -5.86 -24.92 -3.14
C GLY A 158 -4.38 -24.86 -3.53
N ASP A 159 -4.11 -24.77 -4.83
CA ASP A 159 -2.79 -24.65 -5.43
C ASP A 159 -2.46 -23.23 -5.97
N ASP A 160 -3.24 -22.21 -5.59
CA ASP A 160 -2.96 -20.80 -5.90
C ASP A 160 -1.64 -20.34 -5.25
N VAL A 161 -0.68 -19.90 -6.05
CA VAL A 161 0.62 -19.46 -5.55
C VAL A 161 0.51 -18.02 -5.03
N ASN A 162 0.64 -17.85 -3.72
CA ASN A 162 0.51 -16.56 -3.04
C ASN A 162 1.48 -15.49 -3.58
N LEU A 163 0.99 -14.26 -3.73
CA LEU A 163 1.78 -13.05 -4.06
C LEU A 163 1.65 -11.95 -2.98
N HIS A 164 0.95 -12.24 -1.88
CA HIS A 164 0.73 -11.32 -0.76
C HIS A 164 1.71 -11.65 0.36
N TRP A 165 2.73 -10.81 0.53
CA TRP A 165 3.60 -10.83 1.70
C TRP A 165 2.78 -10.63 2.97
N PHE A 166 3.19 -11.20 4.10
CA PHE A 166 2.50 -11.12 5.40
C PHE A 166 3.51 -11.28 6.54
N ARG A 167 3.26 -10.77 7.76
CA ARG A 167 4.11 -11.16 8.91
C ARG A 167 3.77 -12.54 9.42
N LYS A 168 4.82 -13.34 9.46
CA LYS A 168 4.98 -14.66 10.04
C LYS A 168 4.39 -14.85 11.44
N SER A 169 4.34 -13.82 12.31
CA SER A 169 3.91 -14.02 13.71
C SER A 169 2.40 -14.04 13.94
N ASN A 170 1.57 -13.38 13.11
CA ASN A 170 0.12 -13.40 13.31
C ASN A 170 -0.76 -13.10 12.08
N ASN A 171 -0.21 -12.73 10.90
CA ASN A 171 -1.00 -12.52 9.68
C ASN A 171 -2.16 -11.50 9.81
N ASN A 172 -2.01 -10.42 10.59
CA ASN A 172 -3.08 -9.44 10.86
C ASN A 172 -2.85 -8.06 10.19
N PRO A 173 -3.32 -7.86 8.95
CA PRO A 173 -2.93 -6.76 8.05
C PRO A 173 -3.28 -5.32 8.53
N PHE A 174 -3.92 -5.19 9.69
CA PHE A 174 -4.36 -3.92 10.30
C PHE A 174 -3.42 -3.33 11.37
N SER A 175 -2.16 -3.74 11.42
CA SER A 175 -1.36 -3.58 12.64
C SER A 175 0.17 -3.68 12.31
N ILE A 176 1.21 -3.00 12.88
CA ILE A 176 2.64 -2.93 12.40
C ILE A 176 3.71 -3.84 13.10
N ALA A 177 4.83 -4.24 12.44
CA ALA A 177 6.07 -4.69 13.12
C ALA A 177 7.10 -3.57 13.32
N ASP A 178 7.80 -3.61 14.47
CA ASP A 178 8.89 -2.67 14.79
C ASP A 178 10.03 -2.70 13.75
N VAL A 179 10.37 -3.90 13.26
CA VAL A 179 11.27 -4.12 12.12
C VAL A 179 10.45 -4.75 11.00
N VAL A 180 10.59 -4.24 9.77
CA VAL A 180 9.89 -4.74 8.58
C VAL A 180 10.93 -5.19 7.56
N ASP A 181 11.17 -6.50 7.49
CA ASP A 181 12.15 -7.14 6.62
C ASP A 181 11.82 -8.64 6.44
N ALA A 182 12.68 -9.42 5.76
CA ALA A 182 12.44 -10.86 5.55
C ALA A 182 12.58 -11.74 6.83
N SER A 183 13.05 -11.19 7.95
CA SER A 183 13.05 -11.90 9.24
C SER A 183 11.64 -11.92 9.86
N THR A 184 10.85 -10.90 9.55
CA THR A 184 9.51 -10.66 10.09
C THR A 184 8.43 -10.97 9.06
N TYR A 185 8.65 -10.68 7.78
CA TYR A 185 7.68 -10.86 6.69
C TYR A 185 8.07 -12.01 5.77
N SER A 186 7.08 -12.66 5.17
CA SER A 186 7.27 -13.69 4.15
C SER A 186 6.15 -13.66 3.12
N VAL A 187 6.40 -14.22 1.95
CA VAL A 187 5.39 -14.54 0.93
C VAL A 187 5.14 -16.04 0.84
N ASP A 188 5.98 -16.87 1.48
CA ASP A 188 5.81 -18.32 1.53
C ASP A 188 4.72 -18.68 2.55
N VAL A 189 3.62 -19.26 2.10
CA VAL A 189 2.50 -19.69 2.96
C VAL A 189 2.92 -20.71 4.03
N ALA A 190 4.06 -21.40 3.87
CA ALA A 190 4.61 -22.27 4.92
C ALA A 190 5.08 -21.50 6.17
N ASP A 191 5.30 -20.18 6.08
CA ASP A 191 5.63 -19.31 7.21
C ASP A 191 4.39 -18.75 7.94
N LEU A 192 3.17 -19.14 7.55
CA LEU A 192 1.94 -18.71 8.23
C LEU A 192 1.89 -19.18 9.70
N PRO A 193 1.24 -18.39 10.58
CA PRO A 193 0.95 -18.83 11.94
C PRO A 193 0.18 -20.16 11.97
N ALA A 194 0.48 -21.01 12.97
CA ALA A 194 -0.17 -22.30 13.10
C ALA A 194 -1.71 -22.17 13.20
N GLY A 195 -2.41 -22.77 12.22
CA GLY A 195 -3.87 -22.71 12.10
C GLY A 195 -4.37 -21.70 11.05
N HIS A 196 -3.49 -20.93 10.42
CA HIS A 196 -3.84 -20.07 9.28
C HIS A 196 -3.58 -20.84 7.98
N ALA A 197 -4.54 -20.79 7.05
CA ALA A 197 -4.50 -21.46 5.75
C ALA A 197 -3.98 -20.53 4.63
N TYR A 198 -4.25 -19.23 4.70
CA TYR A 198 -3.78 -18.26 3.72
C TYR A 198 -3.50 -16.87 4.32
N PRO A 199 -2.74 -16.00 3.63
CA PRO A 199 -2.56 -14.62 4.05
C PRO A 199 -3.85 -13.80 4.01
N ALA A 200 -4.07 -12.99 5.05
CA ALA A 200 -5.23 -12.09 5.14
C ALA A 200 -4.90 -10.70 4.58
N VAL A 201 -5.89 -10.01 4.00
CA VAL A 201 -5.73 -8.70 3.35
C VAL A 201 -6.37 -7.60 4.18
N ALA A 202 -5.76 -6.40 4.25
CA ALA A 202 -6.40 -5.23 4.83
C ALA A 202 -7.55 -4.70 3.94
N GLY A 203 -8.63 -5.45 3.81
CA GLY A 203 -9.89 -5.03 3.17
C GLY A 203 -10.93 -4.57 4.20
N LYS A 204 -11.81 -3.64 3.81
CA LYS A 204 -12.84 -3.03 4.69
C LYS A 204 -13.82 -4.06 5.27
N GLN A 205 -14.06 -5.15 4.54
CA GLN A 205 -14.83 -6.30 5.02
C GLN A 205 -14.12 -7.03 6.17
N VAL A 206 -12.79 -7.18 6.08
CA VAL A 206 -11.95 -7.85 7.09
C VAL A 206 -11.77 -6.95 8.32
N SER A 207 -11.60 -5.64 8.14
CA SER A 207 -11.56 -4.71 9.30
C SER A 207 -12.88 -4.76 10.08
N SER A 208 -13.99 -4.88 9.36
CA SER A 208 -15.34 -4.98 9.94
C SER A 208 -15.58 -6.30 10.66
N SER A 209 -15.12 -7.45 10.12
CA SER A 209 -15.26 -8.75 10.80
C SER A 209 -14.43 -8.84 12.08
N LEU A 210 -13.28 -8.15 12.12
CA LEU A 210 -12.43 -7.99 13.31
C LEU A 210 -12.94 -6.93 14.31
N GLY A 211 -14.04 -6.22 13.99
CA GLY A 211 -14.61 -5.19 14.86
C GLY A 211 -13.76 -3.92 14.99
N LEU A 212 -12.88 -3.66 14.03
CA LEU A 212 -12.02 -2.48 13.98
C LEU A 212 -12.78 -1.27 13.40
N THR A 213 -12.32 -0.05 13.73
CA THR A 213 -12.73 1.16 13.03
C THR A 213 -12.44 1.01 11.53
N PRO A 214 -13.35 1.39 10.61
CA PRO A 214 -13.21 1.16 9.18
C PRO A 214 -11.82 1.51 8.62
N ALA A 215 -11.08 0.47 8.24
CA ALA A 215 -9.70 0.56 7.79
C ALA A 215 -9.51 -0.37 6.61
N GLU A 216 -8.68 0.04 5.66
CA GLU A 216 -8.35 -0.76 4.48
C GLU A 216 -7.08 -0.19 3.85
N ALA A 217 -6.22 -1.07 3.33
CA ALA A 217 -5.03 -0.68 2.59
C ALA A 217 -5.43 0.31 1.48
N VAL A 218 -4.70 1.40 1.34
CA VAL A 218 -4.89 2.30 0.22
C VAL A 218 -4.62 1.54 -1.08
N MET A 219 -3.68 0.60 -1.09
CA MET A 219 -3.45 -0.28 -2.25
C MET A 219 -4.54 -1.33 -2.49
N HIS A 220 -5.52 -1.55 -1.59
CA HIS A 220 -6.64 -2.44 -1.89
C HIS A 220 -7.46 -1.89 -3.05
N GLN A 221 -7.82 -2.73 -4.04
CA GLN A 221 -8.49 -2.21 -5.22
C GLN A 221 -9.86 -1.61 -4.90
N GLY A 222 -10.01 -0.35 -5.29
CA GLY A 222 -11.29 0.33 -5.44
C GLY A 222 -11.49 1.45 -4.44
N ILE A 223 -12.01 2.57 -4.94
CA ILE A 223 -12.55 3.66 -4.15
C ILE A 223 -14.05 3.80 -4.47
N TYR A 224 -14.86 4.10 -3.46
CA TYR A 224 -16.28 4.32 -3.63
C TYR A 224 -16.63 5.82 -3.74
N TYR A 225 -17.76 6.13 -4.37
CA TYR A 225 -18.29 7.50 -4.33
C TYR A 225 -18.58 7.91 -2.88
N GLY A 226 -18.19 9.14 -2.52
CA GLY A 226 -18.26 9.65 -1.15
C GLY A 226 -17.19 9.10 -0.20
N GLU A 227 -16.25 8.27 -0.66
CA GLU A 227 -15.17 7.74 0.19
C GLU A 227 -13.95 8.66 0.20
N LYS A 228 -13.33 8.81 1.38
CA LYS A 228 -11.97 9.37 1.54
C LYS A 228 -11.05 8.36 2.23
N ARG A 229 -9.79 8.32 1.77
CA ARG A 229 -8.65 7.61 2.35
C ARG A 229 -7.76 8.61 3.06
N THR A 230 -7.93 8.77 4.37
CA THR A 230 -7.30 9.84 5.18
C THR A 230 -5.87 9.50 5.63
N GLY A 231 -5.17 8.65 4.88
CA GLY A 231 -3.82 8.19 5.20
C GLY A 231 -3.57 6.73 4.87
N LEU A 232 -2.30 6.36 4.99
CA LEU A 232 -1.86 5.00 4.68
C LEU A 232 -2.54 4.00 5.60
N GLY A 233 -3.03 2.95 4.97
CA GLY A 233 -3.39 1.75 5.66
C GLY A 233 -2.14 1.09 6.21
N HIS A 234 -2.42 0.12 7.05
CA HIS A 234 -1.43 -0.58 7.80
C HIS A 234 -0.53 -1.40 6.82
N ASP A 235 -1.09 -2.29 5.98
CA ASP A 235 -0.37 -2.99 4.87
C ASP A 235 0.56 -2.13 4.01
N ASP A 236 0.10 -0.95 3.56
CA ASP A 236 0.82 -0.08 2.63
C ASP A 236 2.22 0.32 3.17
N VAL A 237 2.28 0.60 4.48
CA VAL A 237 3.51 0.99 5.17
C VAL A 237 4.51 -0.16 5.28
N ALA A 238 4.07 -1.42 5.43
CA ALA A 238 5.02 -2.53 5.39
C ALA A 238 5.63 -2.70 4.02
N MET A 239 4.84 -2.65 2.95
CA MET A 239 5.41 -2.96 1.64
C MET A 239 6.42 -1.89 1.22
N ALA A 240 6.15 -0.62 1.55
CA ALA A 240 7.16 0.43 1.44
C ALA A 240 8.42 0.11 2.28
N ARG A 241 8.28 -0.20 3.57
CA ARG A 241 9.43 -0.50 4.45
C ARG A 241 10.18 -1.80 4.10
N LEU A 242 9.49 -2.80 3.57
CA LEU A 242 10.07 -4.07 3.12
C LEU A 242 10.86 -3.89 1.82
N ALA A 243 10.44 -2.99 0.93
CA ALA A 243 11.27 -2.53 -0.18
C ALA A 243 12.47 -1.72 0.32
N MET A 244 12.27 -0.83 1.30
CA MET A 244 13.34 -0.05 1.95
C MET A 244 14.38 -0.89 2.68
N ALA A 245 14.07 -2.13 3.08
CA ALA A 245 15.04 -3.13 3.57
C ALA A 245 15.97 -3.67 2.45
N GLY A 246 15.85 -3.18 1.22
CA GLY A 246 16.83 -3.37 0.16
C GLY A 246 16.86 -4.76 -0.50
N THR A 247 17.94 -5.00 -1.26
CA THR A 247 18.13 -6.23 -2.05
C THR A 247 18.58 -7.45 -1.25
N ASP A 248 19.12 -7.26 -0.04
CA ASP A 248 19.38 -8.33 0.94
C ASP A 248 18.16 -8.64 1.82
N ARG A 249 17.17 -7.73 1.86
CA ARG A 249 15.90 -7.84 2.59
C ARG A 249 16.09 -7.88 4.10
N VAL A 250 17.10 -7.18 4.58
CA VAL A 250 17.43 -7.04 6.00
C VAL A 250 17.43 -5.55 6.32
N HIS A 251 16.70 -5.17 7.37
CA HIS A 251 16.59 -3.77 7.76
C HIS A 251 17.91 -3.26 8.36
N ASP A 252 18.26 -1.99 8.07
CA ASP A 252 19.44 -1.27 8.59
C ASP A 252 20.78 -1.89 8.12
N THR A 253 20.90 -2.13 6.81
CA THR A 253 22.11 -2.60 6.12
C THR A 253 22.61 -1.61 5.06
N GLU A 254 23.78 -1.89 4.46
CA GLU A 254 24.35 -1.10 3.35
C GLU A 254 23.44 -1.07 2.09
N ASN A 255 22.44 -1.94 2.01
CA ASN A 255 21.45 -1.99 0.94
C ASN A 255 20.12 -1.29 1.30
N SER A 256 19.91 -0.96 2.58
CA SER A 256 18.68 -0.31 3.07
C SER A 256 18.61 1.17 2.68
N TYR A 257 17.42 1.69 2.38
CA TYR A 257 17.23 3.09 1.97
C TYR A 257 16.03 3.80 2.62
N GLU A 258 16.13 5.12 2.68
CA GLU A 258 15.03 6.04 3.01
C GLU A 258 14.37 6.53 1.72
N LEU A 259 13.05 6.41 1.62
CA LEU A 259 12.26 6.97 0.52
C LEU A 259 11.86 8.42 0.86
N GLU A 260 12.10 9.34 -0.08
CA GLU A 260 11.50 10.67 -0.09
C GLU A 260 10.79 10.89 -1.42
N ILE A 261 9.59 11.43 -1.39
CA ILE A 261 8.85 11.85 -2.58
C ILE A 261 8.77 13.38 -2.59
N SER A 262 9.14 14.02 -3.69
CA SER A 262 9.11 15.48 -3.87
C SER A 262 8.07 15.92 -4.90
N TYR A 263 7.51 17.13 -4.73
CA TYR A 263 6.63 17.75 -5.71
C TYR A 263 7.36 18.86 -6.48
N GLU A 264 7.55 18.66 -7.78
CA GLU A 264 8.32 19.53 -8.68
C GLU A 264 7.42 20.50 -9.50
N GLY A 265 6.12 20.57 -9.20
CA GLY A 265 5.20 21.48 -9.88
C GLY A 265 4.68 20.93 -11.21
N VAL A 266 4.84 21.70 -12.28
CA VAL A 266 4.35 21.36 -13.64
C VAL A 266 5.54 21.07 -14.56
N GLY A 267 5.59 19.88 -15.14
CA GLY A 267 6.72 19.41 -15.95
C GLY A 267 6.51 18.00 -16.51
N SER A 268 7.50 17.53 -17.28
CA SER A 268 7.49 16.22 -17.96
C SER A 268 8.73 15.38 -17.68
N ASN A 269 9.59 15.83 -16.76
CA ASN A 269 10.93 15.27 -16.53
C ASN A 269 11.08 14.70 -15.11
N CYS A 270 9.96 14.29 -14.51
CA CYS A 270 9.91 13.72 -13.17
C CYS A 270 9.75 12.21 -13.25
N ASP A 271 10.12 11.51 -12.18
CA ASP A 271 10.00 10.05 -12.05
C ASP A 271 8.54 9.58 -12.22
N ILE A 272 7.62 10.36 -11.67
CA ILE A 272 6.17 10.19 -11.77
C ILE A 272 5.59 11.45 -12.42
N THR A 273 4.98 11.28 -13.60
CA THR A 273 4.19 12.34 -14.25
C THR A 273 2.70 12.09 -14.06
N VAL A 274 1.95 13.08 -13.58
CA VAL A 274 0.49 13.01 -13.34
C VAL A 274 -0.26 13.76 -14.42
N TRP A 275 -1.20 13.10 -15.09
CA TRP A 275 -2.00 13.69 -16.17
C TRP A 275 -3.49 13.37 -16.02
N MET A 276 -4.31 14.41 -15.84
CA MET A 276 -5.76 14.33 -15.94
C MET A 276 -6.20 14.71 -17.36
N GLY A 277 -7.05 13.87 -17.97
CA GLY A 277 -7.43 13.96 -19.38
C GLY A 277 -7.58 12.60 -20.10
N GLY A 278 -7.42 11.49 -19.37
CA GLY A 278 -7.46 10.13 -19.92
C GLY A 278 -8.87 9.60 -20.26
N HIS A 279 -8.93 8.32 -20.66
CA HIS A 279 -10.18 7.63 -21.00
C HIS A 279 -10.58 6.56 -19.97
N SER A 280 -9.65 6.12 -19.12
CA SER A 280 -9.89 5.27 -17.95
C SER A 280 -10.08 6.13 -16.69
N PHE A 281 -10.66 5.54 -15.63
CA PHE A 281 -10.91 6.19 -14.34
C PHE A 281 -9.63 6.77 -13.71
N ALA A 282 -8.70 5.88 -13.35
CA ALA A 282 -7.34 6.20 -12.93
C ALA A 282 -6.45 4.97 -13.22
N GLN A 283 -5.15 5.20 -13.45
CA GLN A 283 -4.12 4.16 -13.49
C GLN A 283 -2.70 4.76 -13.47
N CYS A 284 -1.81 4.27 -12.61
CA CYS A 284 -0.37 4.36 -12.78
C CYS A 284 0.11 3.30 -13.79
N SER A 285 0.75 3.76 -14.86
CA SER A 285 1.50 2.91 -15.80
C SER A 285 2.97 2.93 -15.41
N VAL A 286 3.52 1.78 -15.01
CA VAL A 286 4.94 1.63 -14.66
C VAL A 286 5.73 0.87 -15.74
N SER A 287 6.99 1.25 -15.89
CA SER A 287 8.04 0.44 -16.53
C SER A 287 9.07 0.03 -15.47
N GLY A 288 9.79 -1.06 -15.69
CA GLY A 288 10.81 -1.50 -14.72
C GLY A 288 11.96 -2.29 -15.33
N SER A 289 13.01 -2.45 -14.53
CA SER A 289 14.20 -3.23 -14.87
C SER A 289 14.72 -4.00 -13.65
N PRO A 290 15.33 -5.20 -13.83
CA PRO A 290 15.91 -5.94 -12.72
C PRO A 290 17.19 -5.27 -12.22
N ILE A 291 17.35 -5.20 -10.90
CA ILE A 291 18.57 -4.69 -10.23
C ILE A 291 19.32 -5.80 -9.48
N ALA A 292 18.61 -6.80 -8.98
CA ALA A 292 19.17 -8.01 -8.36
C ALA A 292 18.18 -9.19 -8.55
N PRO A 293 18.54 -10.45 -8.21
CA PRO A 293 17.59 -11.57 -8.28
C PRO A 293 16.33 -11.29 -7.47
N ASN A 294 15.16 -11.38 -8.08
CA ASN A 294 13.86 -11.06 -7.47
C ASN A 294 13.72 -9.60 -6.95
N HIS A 295 14.53 -8.66 -7.47
CA HIS A 295 14.44 -7.23 -7.17
C HIS A 295 14.42 -6.41 -8.45
N TRP A 296 13.39 -5.56 -8.59
CA TRP A 296 13.18 -4.70 -9.74
C TRP A 296 13.10 -3.24 -9.30
N GLN A 297 13.59 -2.31 -10.11
CA GLN A 297 13.34 -0.87 -9.94
C GLN A 297 12.30 -0.41 -10.96
N VAL A 298 11.45 0.55 -10.57
CA VAL A 298 10.65 1.33 -11.51
C VAL A 298 11.60 2.22 -12.33
N SER A 299 11.51 2.14 -13.66
CA SER A 299 12.35 2.94 -14.59
C SER A 299 11.65 4.16 -15.17
N GLY A 300 10.39 4.39 -14.78
CA GLY A 300 9.58 5.53 -15.18
C GLY A 300 8.09 5.21 -15.05
N ALA A 301 7.31 6.18 -14.56
CA ALA A 301 5.91 6.02 -14.23
C ALA A 301 5.03 7.19 -14.73
N THR A 302 3.77 6.90 -15.04
CA THR A 302 2.78 7.93 -15.38
C THR A 302 1.42 7.60 -14.80
N ILE A 303 0.88 8.49 -13.97
CA ILE A 303 -0.49 8.43 -13.48
C ILE A 303 -1.40 9.10 -14.49
N LYS A 304 -2.44 8.39 -14.96
CA LYS A 304 -3.45 8.92 -15.88
C LYS A 304 -4.82 8.88 -15.22
N MET A 305 -5.49 10.03 -15.11
CA MET A 305 -6.82 10.16 -14.51
C MET A 305 -7.85 10.60 -15.56
N ALA A 306 -9.10 10.17 -15.41
CA ALA A 306 -10.23 10.63 -16.20
C ALA A 306 -10.43 12.16 -16.04
N PRO A 307 -10.87 12.88 -17.09
CA PRO A 307 -11.22 14.28 -16.96
C PRO A 307 -12.45 14.50 -16.06
N THR A 308 -12.54 15.70 -15.51
CA THR A 308 -13.70 16.27 -14.78
C THR A 308 -15.00 16.28 -15.59
N SER A 309 -14.92 16.15 -16.91
CA SER A 309 -16.09 15.97 -17.78
C SER A 309 -16.66 14.54 -17.76
N HIS A 310 -15.94 13.56 -17.22
CA HIS A 310 -16.34 12.15 -17.12
C HIS A 310 -16.61 11.69 -15.68
N ILE A 311 -15.88 12.24 -14.70
CA ILE A 311 -15.98 11.88 -13.28
C ILE A 311 -16.21 13.15 -12.46
N ASN A 312 -17.15 13.07 -11.51
CA ASN A 312 -17.35 14.09 -10.48
C ASN A 312 -16.20 14.03 -9.46
N TRP A 313 -15.07 14.64 -9.77
CA TRP A 313 -13.93 14.72 -8.85
C TRP A 313 -14.22 15.69 -7.71
N HIS A 314 -14.00 15.24 -6.47
CA HIS A 314 -13.80 16.10 -5.32
C HIS A 314 -12.30 16.38 -5.18
N PHE A 315 -11.95 17.64 -4.95
CA PHE A 315 -10.59 18.09 -4.69
C PHE A 315 -10.58 18.81 -3.35
N ASN A 316 -9.67 18.42 -2.46
CA ASN A 316 -9.41 19.17 -1.23
C ASN A 316 -8.81 20.54 -1.58
N ASP A 317 -9.22 21.59 -0.88
CA ASP A 317 -8.84 22.99 -1.13
C ASP A 317 -7.68 23.48 -0.25
N THR A 318 -7.19 22.61 0.63
CA THR A 318 -6.16 22.88 1.62
C THR A 318 -5.05 21.84 1.53
N VAL A 319 -3.80 22.31 1.53
CA VAL A 319 -2.65 21.45 1.75
C VAL A 319 -2.65 21.08 3.23
N GLU A 320 -2.63 19.77 3.53
CA GLU A 320 -2.43 19.30 4.90
C GLU A 320 -1.14 19.93 5.43
N THR A 321 -1.24 20.65 6.53
CA THR A 321 -0.11 21.36 7.15
C THR A 321 -0.01 20.99 8.61
N ASP A 322 -0.22 19.70 8.87
CA ASP A 322 0.10 19.07 10.15
C ASP A 322 1.62 18.96 10.25
N GLU A 323 2.23 20.05 10.73
CA GLU A 323 3.33 19.96 11.69
C GLU A 323 3.00 18.79 12.65
N PRO A 324 3.93 17.83 12.87
CA PRO A 324 3.63 16.64 13.65
C PRO A 324 3.07 17.07 15.01
N VAL A 325 1.86 16.59 15.34
CA VAL A 325 1.21 16.92 16.61
C VAL A 325 2.20 16.63 17.73
N ASP A 326 2.64 17.71 18.41
CA ASP A 326 3.75 17.69 19.37
C ASP A 326 3.30 17.04 20.68
N ASN A 327 2.98 15.75 20.58
CA ASN A 327 2.64 14.87 21.67
C ASN A 327 3.93 14.57 22.44
N GLU A 328 4.27 15.46 23.38
CA GLU A 328 5.32 15.30 24.42
C GLU A 328 5.17 14.02 25.29
N ALA A 329 4.23 13.12 24.96
CA ALA A 329 3.97 11.85 25.62
C ALA A 329 4.16 10.66 24.65
N GLY A 330 5.35 10.50 24.07
CA GLY A 330 5.62 9.35 23.19
C GLY A 330 7.07 9.06 22.80
N ARG A 331 7.94 10.07 22.66
CA ARG A 331 9.34 9.90 22.22
C ARG A 331 10.25 9.31 23.32
N ILE A 332 10.15 8.00 23.51
CA ILE A 332 11.27 7.18 23.99
C ILE A 332 12.10 6.78 22.75
N PHE A 333 13.43 6.68 22.92
CA PHE A 333 14.46 6.68 21.86
C PHE A 333 14.64 8.06 21.19
N GLY A 334 15.78 8.77 21.29
CA GLY A 334 16.95 8.53 22.13
C GLY A 334 18.29 8.67 21.42
N SER A 335 18.60 9.83 20.85
CA SER A 335 19.98 10.20 20.50
C SER A 335 20.18 11.72 20.50
N SER A 336 20.64 12.26 21.63
CA SER A 336 21.20 13.61 21.69
C SER A 336 22.60 13.61 21.09
N PHE A 337 22.79 14.24 19.93
CA PHE A 337 24.09 14.69 19.46
C PHE A 337 24.09 16.22 19.33
N ASP A 338 24.24 16.88 20.48
CA ASP A 338 24.86 18.20 20.55
C ASP A 338 26.22 18.05 21.24
N GLY A 339 27.22 18.74 20.73
CA GLY A 339 28.62 18.40 20.97
C GLY A 339 29.61 19.29 20.25
N SER A 340 29.34 20.59 20.20
CA SER A 340 30.33 21.58 19.78
C SER A 340 31.31 21.94 20.90
N ASN A 341 32.61 21.87 20.58
CA ASN A 341 33.74 22.51 21.28
C ASN A 341 34.92 22.61 20.31
#